data_AF-X0YHN6-F1
#
_entry.id   AF-X0YHN6-F1
#
_cell.length_a   1.000
_cell.length_b   1.000
_cell.length_c   1.000
_cell.angle_alpha   90.00
_cell.angle_beta   90.00
_cell.angle_gamma   90.00
#
_symmetry.space_group_name_H-M   'P 1'
#
loop_
_entity.id
_entity.type
_entity.pdbx_description
1 polymer ?
#
loop_
_entity_poly.entity_id
_entity_poly.type
_entity_poly.pdbx_seq_one_letter_code
_entity_poly.pdbx_strand_id
1 'polypeptide(L)'
;PDFKPGKVLTKMFEEKKLGRKSPQGFFDWSAGRPKVDKSKKAGLFSVENSMAIMLNEGCRLLDEKVVTGFKLIDDANMAGMNTPGPFGGGKKQFEKWSNLLEDLADKTGKDYLRPCELMKSGGFVDMRK
;
A
#
# COMPACT_ATOMS: atom_id res chain seq x y z
N PRO A 1 16.27 -7.00 6.75
CA PRO A 1 15.21 -7.72 6.02
C PRO A 1 14.11 -6.75 5.60
N ASP A 2 13.59 -6.90 4.38
CA ASP A 2 12.63 -5.96 3.77
C ASP A 2 11.32 -5.82 4.56
N PHE A 3 10.92 -6.90 5.23
CA PHE A 3 9.70 -6.98 6.04
C PHE A 3 9.91 -6.66 7.53
N LYS A 4 11.13 -6.29 7.95
CA LYS A 4 11.36 -5.89 9.33
C LYS A 4 10.70 -4.52 9.59
N PRO A 5 9.97 -4.34 10.72
CA PRO A 5 9.43 -3.04 11.07
C PRO A 5 10.51 -1.96 11.13
N GLY A 6 10.18 -0.76 10.64
CA GLY A 6 11.07 0.39 10.70
C GLY A 6 11.24 0.92 12.13
N LYS A 7 12.31 1.69 12.35
CA LYS A 7 12.72 2.20 13.69
C LYS A 7 11.57 2.88 14.46
N VAL A 8 10.72 3.64 13.77
CA VAL A 8 9.59 4.35 14.38
C VAL A 8 8.55 3.36 14.95
N LEU A 9 8.13 2.37 14.16
CA LEU A 9 7.17 1.36 14.59
C LEU A 9 7.74 0.49 15.73
N THR A 10 9.00 0.08 15.62
CA THR A 10 9.70 -0.69 16.66
C THR A 10 9.71 0.06 17.99
N LYS A 11 10.14 1.33 17.97
CA LYS A 11 10.16 2.17 19.17
C LYS A 11 8.77 2.33 19.79
N MET A 12 7.75 2.61 18.98
CA MET A 12 6.38 2.76 19.48
C MET A 12 5.84 1.48 20.12
N PHE A 13 6.18 0.32 19.57
CA PHE A 13 5.81 -0.96 20.14
C PHE A 13 6.49 -1.21 21.50
N GLU A 14 7.81 -0.99 21.58
CA GLU A 14 8.60 -1.13 22.81
C GLU A 14 8.11 -0.18 23.92
N GLU A 15 7.74 1.05 23.55
CA GLU A 15 7.15 2.05 24.44
C GLU A 15 5.67 1.80 24.78
N LYS A 16 5.07 0.69 24.33
CA LYS A 16 3.64 0.36 24.51
C LYS A 16 2.68 1.44 24.00
N LYS A 17 3.08 2.21 22.99
CA LYS A 17 2.26 3.21 22.29
C LYS A 17 1.46 2.56 21.15
N LEU A 18 0.51 1.72 21.54
CA LEU A 18 -0.28 0.84 20.67
C LEU A 18 -1.57 1.49 20.13
N GLY A 19 -1.70 2.80 20.22
CA GLY A 19 -2.85 3.57 19.72
C GLY A 19 -3.98 3.68 20.75
N ARG A 20 -5.22 3.63 20.28
CA ARG A 20 -6.42 3.87 21.09
C ARG A 20 -6.51 2.99 22.34
N LYS A 21 -5.99 1.75 22.28
CA LYS A 21 -6.03 0.80 23.41
C LYS A 21 -5.04 1.12 24.53
N SER A 22 -4.04 1.97 24.28
CA SER A 22 -2.98 2.34 25.23
C SER A 22 -2.90 3.86 25.44
N PRO A 23 -4.05 4.55 25.41
CA PRO A 23 -4.29 5.99 25.15
C PRO A 23 -3.32 6.79 24.27
N GLN A 24 -2.34 6.17 23.62
CA GLN A 24 -1.24 6.81 22.92
C GLN A 24 -0.76 5.92 21.78
N GLY A 25 -0.59 6.50 20.60
CA GLY A 25 0.05 5.88 19.43
C GLY A 25 0.68 6.96 18.56
N PHE A 26 0.40 6.92 17.25
CA PHE A 26 0.76 8.01 16.33
C PHE A 26 0.10 9.34 16.72
N PHE A 27 -1.04 9.25 17.41
CA PHE A 27 -1.76 10.37 17.99
C PHE A 27 -2.02 10.11 19.47
N ASP A 28 -2.32 11.17 20.21
CA ASP A 28 -2.83 11.09 21.58
C ASP A 28 -4.34 10.76 21.55
N TRP A 29 -4.72 9.69 22.25
CA TRP A 29 -6.09 9.20 22.38
C TRP A 29 -6.65 9.35 23.80
N SER A 30 -5.92 9.96 24.73
CA SER A 30 -6.29 10.12 26.14
C SER A 30 -7.62 10.87 26.32
N ALA A 31 -7.93 11.80 25.42
CA ALA A 31 -9.18 12.56 25.39
C ALA A 31 -10.18 12.08 24.31
N GLY A 32 -10.02 10.86 23.77
CA GLY A 32 -10.87 10.33 22.71
C GLY A 32 -10.29 10.53 21.31
N ARG A 33 -11.13 10.87 20.31
CA ARG A 33 -10.68 10.96 18.91
C ARG A 33 -9.75 12.18 18.72
N PRO A 34 -8.51 11.99 18.25
CA PRO A 34 -7.55 13.09 18.09
C PRO A 34 -8.01 14.11 17.03
N LYS A 35 -7.70 15.39 17.28
CA LYS A 35 -7.79 16.45 16.27
C LYS A 35 -6.45 16.53 15.53
N VAL A 36 -6.42 16.03 14.30
CA VAL A 36 -5.20 16.00 13.46
C VAL A 36 -4.98 17.37 12.82
N ASP A 37 -3.82 17.96 13.04
CA ASP A 37 -3.37 19.16 12.32
C ASP A 37 -3.02 18.80 10.87
N LYS A 38 -3.78 19.35 9.92
CA LYS A 38 -3.59 19.14 8.48
C LYS A 38 -2.85 20.31 7.80
N SER A 39 -2.48 21.35 8.55
CA SER A 39 -1.81 22.54 8.00
C SER A 39 -0.36 22.25 7.59
N LYS A 40 0.30 21.31 8.28
CA LYS A 40 1.68 20.90 8.00
C LYS A 40 1.70 19.59 7.22
N LYS A 41 2.39 19.59 6.08
CA LYS A 41 2.67 18.38 5.28
C LYS A 41 4.16 18.09 5.33
N ALA A 42 4.52 16.83 5.58
CA ALA A 42 5.92 16.42 5.54
C ALA A 42 6.50 16.39 4.12
N GLY A 43 5.65 16.32 3.08
CA GLY A 43 6.10 16.25 1.68
C GLY A 43 6.75 14.91 1.28
N LEU A 44 6.74 13.92 2.18
CA LEU A 44 7.41 12.63 1.97
C LEU A 44 6.50 11.52 1.44
N PHE A 45 5.18 11.74 1.44
CA PHE A 45 4.20 10.72 1.09
C PHE A 45 3.57 10.98 -0.28
N SER A 46 3.56 9.95 -1.12
CA SER A 46 2.89 9.95 -2.42
C SER A 46 1.78 8.90 -2.41
N VAL A 47 0.54 9.35 -2.62
CA VAL A 47 -0.62 8.45 -2.78
C VAL A 47 -0.43 7.56 -4.01
N GLU A 48 0.17 8.10 -5.08
CA GLU A 48 0.43 7.34 -6.29
C GLU A 48 1.41 6.18 -6.04
N ASN A 49 2.45 6.39 -5.22
CA ASN A 49 3.38 5.32 -4.85
C ASN A 49 2.63 4.21 -4.10
N SER A 50 1.74 4.56 -3.16
CA SER A 50 0.94 3.58 -2.45
C SER A 50 0.01 2.79 -3.38
N MET A 51 -0.63 3.46 -4.33
CA MET A 51 -1.49 2.79 -5.33
C MET A 51 -0.69 1.86 -6.25
N ALA A 52 0.49 2.27 -6.69
CA ALA A 52 1.39 1.44 -7.50
C ALA A 52 1.83 0.18 -6.74
N ILE A 53 2.25 0.32 -5.48
CA ILE A 53 2.61 -0.82 -4.63
C ILE A 53 1.41 -1.78 -4.49
N MET A 54 0.22 -1.27 -4.22
CA MET A 54 -0.98 -2.11 -4.08
C MET A 54 -1.36 -2.82 -5.38
N LEU A 55 -1.20 -2.18 -6.54
CA LEU A 55 -1.41 -2.83 -7.84
C LEU A 55 -0.42 -3.98 -8.04
N ASN A 56 0.86 -3.77 -7.69
CA ASN A 56 1.90 -4.79 -7.82
C ASN A 56 1.60 -6.01 -6.94
N GLU A 57 1.23 -5.79 -5.68
CA GLU A 57 0.82 -6.87 -4.78
C GLU A 57 -0.42 -7.59 -5.31
N GLY A 58 -1.40 -6.85 -5.84
CA GLY A 58 -2.55 -7.44 -6.51
C GLY A 58 -2.16 -8.34 -7.69
N CYS A 59 -1.18 -7.93 -8.50
CA CYS A 59 -0.67 -8.74 -9.60
C CYS A 59 0.01 -10.02 -9.10
N ARG A 60 0.77 -9.96 -7.99
CA ARG A 60 1.33 -11.16 -7.36
C ARG A 60 0.25 -12.13 -6.89
N LEU A 61 -0.83 -11.63 -6.26
CA LEU A 61 -1.96 -12.47 -5.83
C LEU A 61 -2.63 -13.22 -7.00
N LEU A 62 -2.71 -12.58 -8.18
CA LEU A 62 -3.24 -13.19 -9.40
C LEU A 62 -2.28 -14.26 -9.96
N ASP A 63 -1.00 -13.93 -10.03
CA ASP A 63 0.05 -14.81 -10.56
C ASP A 63 0.20 -16.08 -9.70
N GLU A 64 0.17 -15.90 -8.38
CA GLU A 64 0.20 -16.97 -7.37
C GLU A 64 -1.14 -17.72 -7.25
N LYS A 65 -2.17 -17.31 -7.99
CA LYS A 65 -3.52 -17.92 -8.00
C LYS A 65 -4.20 -17.94 -6.63
N VAL A 66 -3.88 -16.97 -5.77
CA VAL A 66 -4.58 -16.75 -4.49
C VAL A 66 -6.02 -16.30 -4.74
N VAL A 67 -6.23 -15.59 -5.85
CA VAL A 67 -7.54 -15.10 -6.29
C VAL A 67 -7.76 -15.39 -7.77
N THR A 68 -9.03 -15.48 -8.18
CA THR A 68 -9.42 -15.87 -9.54
C THR A 68 -9.48 -14.71 -10.53
N GLY A 69 -9.51 -13.48 -10.05
CA GLY A 69 -9.57 -12.28 -10.87
C GLY A 69 -9.44 -11.00 -10.05
N PHE A 70 -9.09 -9.90 -10.72
CA PHE A 70 -8.80 -8.65 -10.05
C PHE A 70 -10.04 -7.96 -9.49
N LYS A 71 -11.25 -8.28 -9.99
CA LYS A 71 -12.48 -7.69 -9.43
C LYS A 71 -12.69 -8.14 -8.00
N LEU A 72 -12.37 -9.40 -7.67
CA LEU A 72 -12.43 -9.88 -6.28
C LEU A 72 -11.53 -9.05 -5.35
N ILE A 73 -10.33 -8.67 -5.82
CA ILE A 73 -9.41 -7.80 -5.07
C ILE A 73 -10.02 -6.41 -4.88
N ASP A 74 -10.54 -5.80 -5.95
CA ASP A 74 -11.14 -4.46 -5.89
C ASP A 74 -12.39 -4.43 -4.99
N ASP A 75 -13.25 -5.46 -5.07
CA ASP A 75 -14.45 -5.60 -4.25
C ASP A 75 -14.09 -5.79 -2.77
N ALA A 76 -13.09 -6.63 -2.46
CA ALA A 76 -12.60 -6.83 -1.10
C ALA A 76 -12.02 -5.54 -0.52
N ASN A 77 -11.27 -4.78 -1.32
CA ASN A 77 -10.76 -3.47 -0.91
C ASN A 77 -11.90 -2.48 -0.65
N MET A 78 -12.93 -2.46 -1.49
CA MET A 78 -14.11 -1.62 -1.27
C MET A 78 -14.84 -2.01 0.01
N ALA A 79 -15.10 -3.29 0.23
CA ALA A 79 -15.82 -3.78 1.40
C ALA A 79 -15.03 -3.56 2.71
N GLY A 80 -13.71 -3.73 2.69
CA GLY A 80 -12.85 -3.61 3.88
C GLY A 80 -12.40 -2.19 4.18
N MET A 81 -12.08 -1.40 3.14
CA MET A 81 -11.43 -0.10 3.27
C MET A 81 -12.32 1.07 2.84
N ASN A 82 -13.52 0.81 2.28
CA ASN A 82 -14.42 1.82 1.71
C ASN A 82 -13.72 2.72 0.67
N THR A 83 -12.85 2.13 -0.14
CA THR A 83 -12.10 2.83 -1.20
C THR A 83 -12.03 1.97 -2.47
N PRO A 84 -12.01 2.58 -3.67
CA PRO A 84 -11.76 1.86 -4.91
C PRO A 84 -10.47 1.06 -4.84
N GLY A 85 -10.50 -0.19 -5.30
CA GLY A 85 -9.31 -1.03 -5.31
C GLY A 85 -8.26 -0.60 -6.34
N PRO A 86 -7.07 -1.20 -6.25
CA PRO A 86 -5.91 -0.76 -7.02
C PRO A 86 -6.07 -0.96 -8.54
N PHE A 87 -6.88 -1.91 -8.99
CA PHE A 87 -7.00 -2.23 -10.41
C PHE A 87 -7.88 -1.24 -11.17
N GLY A 88 -8.93 -0.70 -10.54
CA GLY A 88 -9.79 0.33 -11.12
C GLY A 88 -9.00 1.50 -11.71
N GLY A 89 -8.05 2.06 -10.94
CA GLY A 89 -7.15 3.13 -11.38
C GLY A 89 -5.88 2.63 -12.08
N GLY A 90 -5.37 1.47 -11.68
CA GLY A 90 -4.11 0.92 -12.14
C GLY A 90 -4.12 0.36 -13.56
N LYS A 91 -5.25 -0.15 -14.05
CA LYS A 91 -5.39 -0.73 -15.40
C LYS A 91 -4.97 0.22 -16.53
N LYS A 92 -5.12 1.52 -16.35
CA LYS A 92 -4.73 2.54 -17.35
C LYS A 92 -3.34 3.15 -17.10
N GLN A 93 -2.70 2.79 -16.00
CA GLN A 93 -1.49 3.47 -15.51
C GLN A 93 -0.33 2.50 -15.23
N PHE A 94 -0.50 1.20 -15.48
CA PHE A 94 0.45 0.16 -15.06
C PHE A 94 1.86 0.37 -15.62
N GLU A 95 2.02 0.90 -16.84
CA GLU A 95 3.34 1.23 -17.41
C GLU A 95 4.04 2.32 -16.58
N LYS A 96 3.34 3.45 -16.36
CA LYS A 96 3.83 4.55 -15.53
C LYS A 96 4.16 4.07 -14.12
N TRP A 97 3.26 3.28 -13.52
CA TRP A 97 3.42 2.77 -12.17
C TRP A 97 4.53 1.73 -12.06
N SER A 98 4.79 0.95 -13.11
CA SER A 98 5.93 0.04 -13.15
C SER A 98 7.24 0.82 -13.08
N ASN A 99 7.40 1.85 -13.90
CA ASN A 99 8.59 2.71 -13.86
C ASN A 99 8.75 3.41 -12.50
N LEU A 100 7.64 3.88 -11.92
CA LEU A 100 7.64 4.48 -10.59
C LEU A 100 8.12 3.50 -9.51
N LEU A 101 7.77 2.22 -9.62
CA LEU A 101 8.20 1.18 -8.69
C LEU A 101 9.66 0.78 -8.88
N GLU A 102 10.19 0.77 -10.11
CA GLU A 102 11.62 0.61 -10.36
C GLU A 102 12.41 1.75 -9.70
N ASP A 103 12.01 3.00 -9.94
CA ASP A 103 12.61 4.18 -9.29
C ASP A 103 12.54 4.11 -7.76
N LEU A 104 11.42 3.64 -7.22
CA LEU A 104 11.21 3.53 -5.78
C LEU A 104 12.08 2.42 -5.18
N ALA A 105 12.18 1.27 -5.85
CA ALA A 105 13.06 0.19 -5.46
C ALA A 105 14.51 0.65 -5.42
N ASP A 106 14.98 1.34 -6.46
CA ASP A 106 16.35 1.88 -6.55
C ASP A 106 16.63 2.91 -5.44
N LYS A 107 15.71 3.86 -5.23
CA LYS A 107 15.85 4.89 -4.18
C LYS A 107 15.88 4.32 -2.77
N THR A 108 15.17 3.22 -2.53
CA THR A 108 15.03 2.63 -1.20
C THR A 108 15.94 1.43 -0.95
N GLY A 109 16.56 0.90 -2.00
CA GLY A 109 17.30 -0.36 -1.98
C GLY A 109 16.42 -1.58 -1.69
N LYS A 110 15.11 -1.49 -1.98
CA LYS A 110 14.14 -2.57 -1.70
C LYS A 110 13.66 -3.21 -2.98
N ASP A 111 14.33 -4.28 -3.38
CA ASP A 111 14.01 -5.00 -4.61
C ASP A 111 12.61 -5.62 -4.61
N TYR A 112 12.03 -5.92 -3.43
CA TYR A 112 10.64 -6.41 -3.34
C TYR A 112 9.63 -5.44 -3.98
N LEU A 113 9.92 -4.13 -3.97
CA LEU A 113 9.03 -3.12 -4.55
C LEU A 113 9.02 -3.14 -6.07
N ARG A 114 9.99 -3.80 -6.73
CA ARG A 114 10.03 -3.87 -8.20
C ARG A 114 8.73 -4.49 -8.74
N PRO A 115 8.23 -3.98 -9.88
CA PRO A 115 7.02 -4.51 -10.49
C PRO A 115 7.24 -5.96 -10.93
N CYS A 116 6.26 -6.83 -10.66
CA CYS A 116 6.29 -8.20 -11.17
C CYS A 116 5.97 -8.22 -12.67
N GLU A 117 6.27 -9.34 -13.33
CA GLU A 117 6.09 -9.47 -14.79
C GLU A 117 4.62 -9.29 -15.22
N LEU A 118 3.66 -9.73 -14.41
CA LEU A 118 2.25 -9.52 -14.69
C LEU A 118 1.87 -8.03 -14.65
N MET A 119 2.45 -7.26 -13.72
CA MET A 119 2.23 -5.81 -13.66
C MET A 119 2.87 -5.10 -14.85
N LYS A 120 4.12 -5.46 -15.20
CA LYS A 120 4.85 -4.87 -16.34
C LYS A 120 4.15 -5.11 -17.68
N SER A 121 3.68 -6.34 -17.90
CA SER A 121 3.03 -6.75 -19.15
C SER A 121 1.59 -6.24 -19.27
N GLY A 122 0.94 -5.89 -18.16
CA GLY A 122 -0.48 -5.55 -18.16
C GLY A 122 -1.40 -6.77 -18.35
N GLY A 123 -0.88 -8.01 -18.32
CA GLY A 123 -1.66 -9.23 -18.58
C GLY A 123 -2.86 -9.43 -17.62
N PHE A 124 -2.84 -8.77 -16.46
CA PHE A 124 -3.97 -8.78 -15.53
C PHE A 124 -5.23 -8.11 -16.09
N VAL A 125 -5.14 -7.27 -17.14
CA VAL A 125 -6.29 -6.54 -17.70
C VAL A 125 -7.41 -7.49 -18.15
N ASP A 126 -7.05 -8.68 -18.62
CA ASP A 126 -7.99 -9.71 -19.07
C ASP A 126 -8.47 -10.63 -17.92
N MET A 127 -7.89 -10.48 -16.72
CA MET A 127 -8.18 -11.32 -15.54
C MET A 127 -9.27 -10.72 -14.66
N ARG A 128 -10.36 -10.20 -15.25
CA ARG A 128 -11.36 -9.43 -14.49
C ARG A 128 -12.09 -10.20 -13.42
N LYS A 129 -12.39 -11.48 -13.65
CA LYS A 129 -13.35 -12.34 -12.92
C LYS A 129 -13.71 -11.89 -11.51
#